data_AF-A0A7V6IUV9-F1
#
_entry.id   AF-A0A7V6IUV9-F1
#
_cell.length_a   1.000
_cell.length_b   1.000
_cell.length_c   1.000
_cell.angle_alpha   90.00
_cell.angle_beta   90.00
_cell.angle_gamma   90.00
#
_symmetry.space_group_name_H-M   'P 1'
#
loop_
_entity.id
_entity.type
_entity.pdbx_description
1 polymer ?
#
loop_
_entity_poly.entity_id
_entity_poly.type
_entity_poly.pdbx_seq_one_letter_code
_entity_poly.pdbx_strand_id
1 'polypeptide(L)'
;MRMIYLITFIASFLAFWILGDVVLYLTLIGVVGTFIILKGFRRHPFIYLELIILSIYLIAVFCCLIFVHIRTLKVFLVVIGCWFIITIFFNKRLY
;
A
#
# COMPACT_ATOMS: atom_id res chain seq x y z
N MET A 1 4.09 11.29 -14.24
CA MET A 1 3.29 10.73 -13.11
C MET A 1 2.12 9.88 -13.56
N ARG A 2 1.19 10.36 -14.43
CA ARG A 2 0.02 9.60 -14.91
C ARG A 2 0.32 8.19 -15.46
N MET A 3 1.37 8.02 -16.28
CA MET A 3 1.72 6.70 -16.83
C MET A 3 2.23 5.70 -15.78
N ILE A 4 2.91 6.17 -14.73
CA ILE A 4 3.44 5.30 -13.66
C ILE A 4 2.28 4.67 -12.87
N TYR A 5 1.21 5.43 -12.63
CA TYR A 5 0.00 4.92 -11.97
C TYR A 5 -0.73 3.86 -12.80
N LEU A 6 -0.75 4.02 -14.12
CA LEU A 6 -1.35 3.06 -15.05
C LEU A 6 -0.53 1.76 -15.14
N ILE A 7 0.80 1.88 -15.24
CA ILE A 7 1.71 0.73 -15.27
C ILE A 7 1.64 -0.04 -13.95
N THR A 8 1.62 0.65 -12.81
CA THR A 8 1.49 0.01 -11.50
C THR A 8 0.14 -0.65 -11.31
N PHE A 9 -0.94 -0.06 -11.83
CA PHE A 9 -2.26 -0.71 -11.84
C PHE A 9 -2.23 -2.04 -12.62
N ILE A 10 -1.67 -2.03 -13.83
CA ILE A 10 -1.58 -3.23 -14.68
C ILE A 10 -0.65 -4.28 -14.04
N ALA A 11 0.50 -3.87 -13.50
CA ALA A 11 1.45 -4.76 -12.84
C ALA A 11 0.88 -5.40 -11.57
N SER A 12 0.16 -4.63 -10.75
CA SER A 12 -0.51 -5.15 -9.55
C SER A 12 -1.63 -6.14 -9.91
N PHE A 13 -2.36 -5.90 -11.00
CA PHE A 13 -3.37 -6.81 -11.50
C PHE A 13 -2.76 -8.14 -11.98
N LEU A 14 -1.67 -8.07 -12.75
CA LEU A 14 -0.93 -9.25 -13.23
C LEU A 14 -0.30 -10.04 -12.07
N ALA A 15 0.34 -9.34 -11.13
CA ALA A 15 0.96 -9.95 -9.97
C ALA A 15 -0.07 -10.66 -9.09
N PHE A 16 -1.24 -10.04 -8.86
CA PHE A 16 -2.31 -10.67 -8.08
C PHE A 16 -2.90 -11.89 -8.77
N TRP A 17 -2.96 -11.91 -10.10
CA TRP A 17 -3.39 -13.11 -10.84
C TRP A 17 -2.42 -14.27 -10.63
N ILE A 18 -1.11 -14.01 -10.70
CA ILE A 18 -0.07 -15.07 -10.63
C ILE A 18 0.17 -15.55 -9.20
N LEU A 19 0.21 -14.63 -8.22
CA LEU A 19 0.66 -14.90 -6.85
C LEU A 19 -0.49 -14.88 -5.82
N GLY A 20 -1.70 -14.47 -6.23
CA GLY A 20 -2.88 -14.44 -5.36
C GLY A 20 -2.69 -13.58 -4.10
N ASP A 21 -3.04 -14.16 -2.95
CA ASP A 21 -3.01 -13.48 -1.65
C ASP A 21 -1.58 -13.13 -1.18
N VAL A 22 -0.53 -13.75 -1.73
CA VAL A 22 0.87 -13.46 -1.38
C VAL A 22 1.23 -12.00 -1.65
N VAL A 23 0.69 -11.43 -2.74
CA VAL A 23 0.93 -10.02 -3.09
C VAL A 23 0.32 -9.09 -2.06
N LEU A 24 -0.84 -9.46 -1.52
CA LEU A 24 -1.54 -8.67 -0.51
C LEU A 24 -0.73 -8.60 0.78
N TYR A 25 -0.16 -9.72 1.23
CA TYR A 25 0.79 -9.75 2.35
C TYR A 25 2.05 -8.93 2.07
N LEU A 26 2.64 -9.07 0.88
CA LEU A 26 3.84 -8.32 0.50
C LEU A 26 3.59 -6.81 0.52
N THR A 27 2.44 -6.35 0.02
CA THR A 27 2.05 -4.94 0.06
C THR A 27 1.79 -4.45 1.48
N LEU A 28 1.20 -5.26 2.35
CA LEU A 28 1.01 -4.90 3.76
C LEU A 28 2.36 -4.69 4.44
N ILE A 29 3.31 -5.62 4.26
CA ILE A 29 4.67 -5.50 4.80
C ILE A 29 5.36 -4.25 4.24
N GLY A 30 5.22 -3.99 2.94
CA GLY A 30 5.76 -2.79 2.29
C GLY A 30 5.22 -1.49 2.90
N VAL A 31 3.89 -1.37 3.07
CA VAL A 31 3.25 -0.17 3.63
C VAL A 31 3.68 0.04 5.09
N VAL A 32 3.62 -0.99 5.93
CA VAL A 32 4.04 -0.90 7.34
C VAL A 32 5.54 -0.58 7.45
N GLY A 33 6.37 -1.24 6.62
CA GLY A 33 7.81 -0.99 6.55
C GLY A 33 8.13 0.45 6.16
N THR A 34 7.42 1.01 5.18
CA THR A 34 7.61 2.43 4.82
C THR A 34 7.30 3.38 5.96
N PHE A 35 6.27 3.11 6.77
CA PHE A 35 5.94 3.91 7.96
C PHE A 35 7.00 3.83 9.04
N ILE A 36 7.54 2.63 9.32
CA ILE A 36 8.61 2.44 10.29
C ILE A 36 9.88 3.19 9.85
N ILE A 37 10.25 3.07 8.58
CA ILE A 37 11.39 3.78 8.01
C ILE A 37 11.16 5.29 8.07
N LEU A 38 9.95 5.77 7.77
CA LEU A 38 9.61 7.19 7.84
C LEU A 38 9.76 7.72 9.27
N LYS A 39 9.22 7.00 10.26
CA LYS A 39 9.34 7.34 11.69
C LYS A 39 10.80 7.39 12.15
N GLY A 40 11.61 6.41 11.73
CA GLY A 40 13.02 6.32 12.10
C GLY A 40 13.90 7.41 11.48
N PHE A 41 13.70 7.71 10.19
CA PHE A 41 14.56 8.66 9.47
C PHE A 41 14.16 10.12 9.65
N ARG A 42 12.85 10.42 9.67
CA ARG A 42 12.39 11.81 9.52
C ARG A 42 12.16 12.55 10.84
N ARG A 43 12.14 11.86 12.01
CA ARG A 43 11.76 12.43 13.33
C ARG A 43 10.56 13.41 13.28
N HIS A 44 9.73 13.33 12.25
CA HIS A 44 8.61 14.24 12.07
C HIS A 44 7.51 13.81 13.04
N PRO A 45 6.85 14.75 13.75
CA PRO A 45 5.65 14.42 14.50
C PRO A 45 4.64 13.86 13.49
N PHE A 46 4.09 12.68 13.79
CA PHE A 46 3.04 12.09 12.98
C PHE A 46 1.95 13.12 12.77
N ILE A 47 1.65 13.43 11.51
CA ILE A 47 0.42 14.14 11.20
C ILE A 47 -0.67 13.11 11.48
N TYR A 48 -1.56 13.38 12.45
CA TYR A 48 -2.64 12.47 12.87
C TYR A 48 -3.38 11.81 11.68
N LEU A 49 -3.48 12.54 10.57
CA LEU A 49 -4.07 12.11 9.31
C LEU A 49 -3.36 10.89 8.68
N GLU A 50 -2.03 10.79 8.73
CA GLU A 50 -1.29 9.64 8.18
C GLU A 50 -1.52 8.37 8.99
N LEU A 51 -1.62 8.49 10.31
CA LEU A 51 -1.91 7.37 11.20
C LEU A 51 -3.34 6.84 10.98
N ILE A 52 -4.30 7.75 10.78
CA ILE A 52 -5.69 7.40 10.47
C ILE A 52 -5.76 6.64 9.15
N ILE A 53 -5.09 7.11 8.10
CA ILE A 53 -5.02 6.42 6.79
C ILE A 53 -4.42 5.02 6.93
N LEU A 54 -3.31 4.89 7.68
CA LEU A 54 -2.68 3.59 7.93
C LEU A 54 -3.64 2.63 8.65
N SER A 55 -4.36 3.13 9.65
CA SER A 55 -5.29 2.35 10.46
C SER A 55 -6.45 1.84 9.60
N ILE A 56 -7.03 2.70 8.76
CA ILE A 56 -8.10 2.33 7.81
C ILE A 56 -7.60 1.28 6.82
N TYR A 57 -6.38 1.45 6.28
CA TYR A 57 -5.77 0.48 5.38
C TYR A 57 -5.60 -0.89 6.05
N LEU A 58 -5.10 -0.93 7.29
CA LEU A 58 -4.92 -2.16 8.04
C LEU A 58 -6.26 -2.90 8.26
N ILE A 59 -7.30 -2.16 8.66
CA ILE A 59 -8.65 -2.71 8.87
C ILE A 59 -9.21 -3.28 7.56
N ALA A 60 -9.03 -2.56 6.45
CA ALA A 60 -9.49 -3.00 5.14
C ALA A 60 -8.75 -4.28 4.65
N VAL A 61 -7.44 -4.39 4.92
CA VAL A 61 -6.68 -5.62 4.67
C VAL A 61 -7.20 -6.76 5.53
N PHE A 62 -7.42 -6.52 6.82
CA PHE A 62 -7.93 -7.53 7.75
C PHE A 62 -9.31 -8.04 7.34
N CYS A 63 -10.20 -7.13 6.90
CA CYS A 63 -11.50 -7.49 6.34
C CYS A 63 -11.37 -8.36 5.07
N CYS A 64 -10.42 -8.01 4.18
CA CYS A 64 -10.14 -8.82 2.98
C CYS A 64 -9.56 -10.21 3.28
N LEU A 65 -8.86 -10.37 4.41
CA LEU A 65 -8.35 -11.67 4.87
C LEU A 65 -9.49 -12.56 5.41
N ILE A 66 -10.45 -11.98 6.11
CA ILE A 66 -11.63 -12.70 6.63
C ILE A 66 -12.54 -13.13 5.47
N PHE A 67 -12.74 -12.27 4.47
CA PHE A 67 -13.61 -12.54 3.32
C PHE A 67 -12.80 -12.95 2.07
N VAL A 68 -12.50 -14.25 1.97
CA VAL A 68 -11.73 -14.84 0.84
C VAL A 68 -12.37 -14.58 -0.52
N HIS A 69 -13.70 -14.45 -0.59
CA HIS A 69 -14.45 -14.31 -1.83
C HIS A 69 -14.31 -12.96 -2.54
N ILE A 70 -13.84 -11.91 -1.86
CA ILE A 70 -13.85 -10.56 -2.43
C ILE A 70 -12.54 -10.27 -3.16
N ARG A 71 -12.30 -10.96 -4.28
CA ARG A 71 -11.06 -10.84 -5.07
C ARG A 71 -10.82 -9.42 -5.59
N THR A 72 -11.88 -8.70 -5.96
CA THR A 72 -11.78 -7.34 -6.51
C THR A 72 -11.32 -6.31 -5.48
N LEU A 73 -11.82 -6.37 -4.24
CA LEU A 73 -11.34 -5.50 -3.15
C LEU A 73 -9.88 -5.77 -2.80
N LYS A 74 -9.44 -7.04 -2.83
CA LYS A 74 -8.04 -7.41 -2.60
C LYS A 74 -7.10 -6.74 -3.60
N VAL A 75 -7.42 -6.80 -4.89
CA VAL A 75 -6.63 -6.12 -5.95
C VAL A 75 -6.61 -4.61 -5.74
N PHE A 76 -7.76 -4.03 -5.40
CA PHE A 76 -7.87 -2.59 -5.17
C PHE A 76 -6.99 -2.12 -3.99
N LEU A 77 -6.95 -2.90 -2.90
CA LEU A 77 -6.07 -2.61 -1.78
C LEU A 77 -4.58 -2.70 -2.13
N VAL A 78 -4.18 -3.71 -2.92
CA VAL A 78 -2.79 -3.86 -3.40
C VAL A 78 -2.37 -2.63 -4.21
N VAL A 79 -3.24 -2.14 -5.10
CA VAL A 79 -2.97 -0.93 -5.89
C VAL A 79 -2.79 0.29 -4.98
N ILE A 80 -3.69 0.50 -4.02
CA ILE A 80 -3.60 1.60 -3.05
C ILE A 80 -2.29 1.53 -2.26
N GLY A 81 -1.92 0.35 -1.76
CA GLY A 81 -0.68 0.14 -1.01
C GLY A 81 0.56 0.47 -1.83
N CYS A 82 0.63 0.00 -3.08
CA CYS A 82 1.72 0.34 -4.00
C CYS A 82 1.79 1.84 -4.29
N TRP A 83 0.65 2.49 -4.55
CA TRP A 83 0.62 3.94 -4.77
C TRP A 83 1.07 4.73 -3.55
N PHE A 84 0.71 4.29 -2.35
CA PHE A 84 1.16 4.92 -1.12
C PHE A 84 2.69 4.85 -0.98
N ILE A 85 3.26 3.67 -1.19
CA ILE A 85 4.73 3.45 -1.16
C ILE A 85 5.44 4.36 -2.17
N ILE A 86 4.96 4.40 -3.41
CA ILE A 86 5.54 5.21 -4.48
C ILE A 86 5.44 6.70 -4.15
N THR A 87 4.30 7.15 -3.64
CA THR A 87 4.07 8.56 -3.28
C THR A 87 5.04 9.00 -2.17
N ILE A 88 5.22 8.18 -1.13
CA ILE A 88 6.22 8.43 -0.08
C ILE A 88 7.63 8.50 -0.68
N PHE A 89 7.96 7.58 -1.58
CA PHE A 89 9.30 7.53 -2.17
C PHE A 89 9.59 8.73 -3.07
N PHE A 90 8.62 9.18 -3.86
CA PHE A 90 8.72 10.40 -4.66
C PHE A 90 8.78 11.66 -3.80
N ASN A 91 8.02 11.71 -2.71
CA ASN A 91 8.04 12.84 -1.78
C ASN A 91 9.36 12.93 -0.98
N LYS A 92 10.13 11.85 -0.88
CA LYS A 92 11.51 11.89 -0.35
C LYS A 92 12.52 12.52 -1.32
N ARG A 93 12.24 12.60 -2.62
CA ARG A 93 13.19 13.12 -3.62
C ARG A 93 13.05 14.64 -3.84
N LEU A 94 12.04 15.26 -3.23
CA LEU A 94 11.70 16.69 -3.39
C LEU A 94 12.09 17.56 -2.17
N TYR A 95 12.65 16.96 -1.12
CA TYR A 95 13.16 17.66 0.07
C TYR A 95 14.63 17.32 0.31
#